data_AF-A0A971T3Z5-F1
#
_entry.id   AF-A0A971T3Z5-F1
#
_cell.length_a   1.000
_cell.length_b   1.000
_cell.length_c   1.000
_cell.angle_alpha   90.00
_cell.angle_beta   90.00
_cell.angle_gamma   90.00
#
_symmetry.space_group_name_H-M   'P 1'
#
loop_
_entity.id
_entity.type
_entity.pdbx_description
1 polymer ?
#
loop_
_entity_poly.entity_id
_entity_poly.type
_entity_poly.pdbx_seq_one_letter_code
_entity_poly.pdbx_strand_id
1 'polypeptide(L)'
;MLLTDSLQKSIDQLDSLLDGWTFGQLVIEDQKPFLQLENGDIIPATGIVEVKNGDFWERVDTYDYYIITIDGWPAYAGMKARMKPVKA
;
A
#
# COMPACT_ATOMS: atom_id res chain seq x y z
N MET A 1 -15.51 7.05 16.43
CA MET A 1 -14.04 7.14 16.38
C MET A 1 -13.67 7.29 14.91
N LEU A 2 -13.47 8.52 14.43
CA LEU A 2 -13.22 8.84 13.01
C LEU A 2 -12.08 9.85 12.90
N LEU A 3 -12.03 10.80 13.84
CA LEU A 3 -10.94 11.76 13.99
C LEU A 3 -9.58 11.06 14.17
N THR A 4 -9.52 10.02 15.00
CA THR A 4 -8.28 9.28 15.28
C THR A 4 -7.73 8.60 14.02
N ASP A 5 -8.60 7.98 13.20
CA ASP A 5 -8.17 7.26 12.01
C ASP A 5 -7.71 8.21 10.90
N SER A 6 -8.39 9.36 10.74
CA SER A 6 -7.95 10.41 9.82
C SER A 6 -6.61 11.00 10.22
N LEU A 7 -6.37 11.22 11.52
CA LEU A 7 -5.09 11.72 12.02
C LEU A 7 -3.97 10.70 11.82
N GLN A 8 -4.21 9.44 12.14
CA GLN A 8 -3.23 8.37 11.93
C GLN A 8 -2.87 8.24 10.44
N LYS A 9 -3.87 8.32 9.54
CA LYS A 9 -3.62 8.34 8.10
C LYS A 9 -2.71 9.50 7.69
N SER A 10 -2.99 10.72 8.16
CA SER A 10 -2.16 11.88 7.85
C SER A 10 -0.73 11.72 8.37
N ILE A 11 -0.55 11.15 9.57
CA ILE A 11 0.77 10.85 10.13
C ILE A 11 1.49 9.82 9.26
N ASP A 12 0.86 8.68 8.95
CA ASP A 12 1.45 7.64 8.10
C ASP A 12 1.88 8.19 6.72
N GLN A 13 1.09 9.09 6.14
CA GLN A 13 1.36 9.73 4.86
C GLN A 13 2.53 10.72 4.94
N LEU A 14 2.60 11.55 5.99
CA LEU A 14 3.71 12.48 6.22
C LEU A 14 5.02 11.74 6.47
N ASP A 15 5.01 10.71 7.33
CA ASP A 15 6.19 9.89 7.62
C ASP A 15 6.69 9.20 6.34
N SER A 16 5.79 8.61 5.56
CA SER A 16 6.13 7.98 4.28
C SER A 16 6.76 8.98 3.31
N LEU A 17 6.19 10.18 3.20
CA LEU A 17 6.72 11.24 2.33
C LEU A 17 8.14 11.67 2.76
N LEU A 18 8.36 11.87 4.06
CA LEU A 18 9.66 12.26 4.61
C LEU A 18 10.75 11.21 4.36
N ASP A 19 10.38 9.93 4.42
CA ASP A 19 11.27 8.80 4.12
C ASP A 19 11.44 8.53 2.61
N GLY A 20 10.80 9.34 1.75
CA GLY A 20 10.89 9.26 0.29
C GLY A 20 10.08 8.11 -0.30
N TRP A 21 8.98 7.72 0.35
CA TRP A 21 8.01 6.76 -0.17
C TRP A 21 6.82 7.49 -0.80
N THR A 22 6.19 6.82 -1.76
CA THR A 22 4.88 7.21 -2.29
C THR A 22 3.80 6.45 -1.53
N PHE A 23 2.89 7.17 -0.87
CA PHE A 23 1.81 6.60 -0.06
C PHE A 23 0.49 6.50 -0.84
N GLY A 24 -0.28 5.44 -0.62
CA GLY A 24 -1.59 5.25 -1.23
C GLY A 24 -2.30 4.01 -0.70
N GLN A 25 -3.23 3.47 -1.48
CA GLN A 25 -3.91 2.21 -1.21
C GLN A 25 -3.47 1.15 -2.21
N LEU A 26 -3.17 -0.06 -1.74
CA LEU A 26 -2.81 -1.17 -2.61
C LEU A 26 -4.05 -1.65 -3.36
N VAL A 27 -3.98 -1.63 -4.68
CA VAL A 27 -4.98 -2.20 -5.58
C VAL A 27 -4.32 -3.35 -6.33
N ILE A 28 -5.00 -4.50 -6.43
CA ILE A 28 -4.48 -5.67 -7.15
C ILE A 28 -5.51 -6.04 -8.21
N GLU A 29 -5.13 -5.88 -9.47
CA GLU A 29 -5.96 -6.23 -10.63
C GLU A 29 -5.19 -7.17 -11.53
N ASP A 30 -5.81 -8.28 -11.94
CA ASP A 30 -5.18 -9.32 -12.76
C ASP A 30 -3.79 -9.77 -12.23
N GLN A 31 -3.68 -9.91 -10.90
CA GLN A 31 -2.44 -10.30 -10.19
C GLN A 31 -1.30 -9.29 -10.35
N LYS A 32 -1.61 -8.04 -10.71
CA LYS A 32 -0.64 -6.95 -10.82
C LYS A 32 -0.93 -5.90 -9.74
N PRO A 33 0.10 -5.45 -9.00
CA PRO A 33 -0.07 -4.47 -7.95
C PRO A 33 -0.03 -3.04 -8.52
N PHE A 34 -0.94 -2.22 -8.03
CA PHE A 34 -1.06 -0.80 -8.30
C PHE A 34 -1.19 -0.05 -6.98
N LEU A 35 -0.84 1.22 -6.98
CA LEU A 35 -1.06 2.12 -5.88
C LEU A 35 -2.07 3.18 -6.30
N GLN A 36 -3.22 3.22 -5.62
CA GLN A 36 -4.18 4.29 -5.76
C GLN A 36 -3.79 5.44 -4.81
N LEU A 37 -3.53 6.60 -5.39
CA LEU A 37 -3.17 7.82 -4.68
C LEU A 37 -4.42 8.53 -4.14
N GLU A 38 -4.23 9.45 -3.20
CA GLU A 38 -5.32 10.20 -2.59
C GLU A 38 -6.08 11.11 -3.59
N ASN A 39 -5.41 11.55 -4.65
CA ASN A 39 -6.03 12.31 -5.73
C ASN A 39 -6.86 11.44 -6.70
N GLY A 40 -6.88 10.12 -6.50
CA GLY A 40 -7.58 9.15 -7.34
C GLY A 40 -6.74 8.54 -8.47
N ASP A 41 -5.52 9.03 -8.70
CA ASP A 41 -4.62 8.45 -9.70
C ASP A 41 -4.23 7.02 -9.32
N ILE A 42 -4.10 6.16 -10.32
CA ILE A 42 -3.64 4.78 -10.14
C ILE A 42 -2.32 4.63 -10.88
N ILE A 43 -1.26 4.29 -10.15
CA ILE A 43 0.08 4.10 -10.71
C ILE A 43 0.58 2.67 -10.47
N PRO A 44 1.42 2.10 -11.36
CA PRO A 44 2.01 0.78 -11.12
C PRO A 44 2.81 0.76 -9.81
N ALA A 45 2.57 -0.24 -8.97
CA ALA A 45 3.36 -0.44 -7.77
C ALA A 45 4.68 -1.12 -8.16
N THR A 46 5.81 -0.44 -7.97
CA THR A 46 7.13 -0.92 -8.40
C THR A 46 8.17 -0.75 -7.32
N GLY A 47 9.26 -1.51 -7.42
CA GLY A 47 10.34 -1.48 -6.45
C GLY A 47 9.98 -2.17 -5.14
N ILE A 48 10.20 -1.50 -4.01
CA ILE A 48 9.82 -2.01 -2.68
C ILE A 48 8.39 -1.55 -2.39
N VAL A 49 7.51 -2.48 -2.08
CA VAL A 49 6.12 -2.21 -1.69
C VAL A 49 5.93 -2.72 -0.26
N GLU A 50 5.31 -1.88 0.57
CA GLU A 50 4.94 -2.22 1.94
C GLU A 50 3.47 -1.89 2.19
N VAL A 51 2.81 -2.70 3.02
CA VAL A 51 1.44 -2.49 3.46
C VAL A 51 1.42 -2.24 4.96
N LYS A 52 0.47 -1.42 5.43
CA LYS A 52 0.31 -1.14 6.86
C LYS A 52 -0.44 -2.31 7.51
N ASN A 53 0.26 -3.10 8.33
CA ASN A 53 -0.32 -4.18 9.11
C ASN A 53 -0.24 -3.84 10.60
N GLY A 54 -1.34 -3.31 11.14
CA GLY A 54 -1.38 -2.73 12.49
C GLY A 54 -0.44 -1.53 12.58
N ASP A 55 0.54 -1.59 13.49
CA ASP A 55 1.49 -0.50 13.74
C ASP A 55 2.73 -0.54 12.84
N PHE A 56 2.94 -1.63 12.09
CA PHE A 56 4.14 -1.87 11.31
C PHE A 56 3.88 -1.80 9.80
N TRP A 57 4.95 -1.52 9.08
CA TRP A 57 4.99 -1.64 7.63
C TRP A 57 5.57 -3.01 7.27
N GLU A 58 4.76 -3.83 6.62
CA GLU A 58 5.12 -5.17 6.19
C GLU A 58 5.46 -5.13 4.70
N ARG A 59 6.64 -5.63 4.35
CA ARG A 59 7.06 -5.74 2.94
C ARG A 59 6.27 -6.84 2.26
N VAL A 60 5.73 -6.52 1.10
CA VAL A 60 4.97 -7.45 0.25
C VAL A 60 5.88 -7.94 -0.87
N ASP A 61 6.02 -9.26 -0.97
CA ASP A 61 6.77 -9.90 -2.05
C ASP A 61 5.87 -10.21 -3.23
N THR A 62 6.48 -10.46 -4.40
CA THR A 62 5.72 -10.67 -5.64
C THR A 62 4.78 -11.86 -5.57
N TYR A 63 5.09 -12.89 -4.79
CA TYR A 63 4.25 -14.07 -4.61
C TYR A 63 2.97 -13.77 -3.82
N ASP A 64 3.00 -12.77 -2.93
CA ASP A 64 1.87 -12.45 -2.06
C ASP A 64 0.67 -11.91 -2.85
N TYR A 65 0.92 -11.26 -4.00
CA TYR A 65 -0.14 -10.78 -4.90
C TYR A 65 -0.96 -11.91 -5.54
N TYR A 66 -0.47 -13.16 -5.51
CA TYR A 66 -1.16 -14.34 -6.04
C TYR A 66 -1.96 -15.08 -4.96
N ILE A 67 -1.79 -14.71 -3.68
CA ILE A 67 -2.53 -15.34 -2.59
C ILE A 67 -3.96 -14.81 -2.62
N ILE A 68 -4.92 -15.71 -2.69
CA ILE A 68 -6.35 -15.40 -2.71
C ILE A 68 -6.96 -15.85 -1.39
N THR A 69 -7.75 -14.98 -0.75
CA THR A 69 -8.50 -15.31 0.47
C THR A 69 -9.62 -16.32 0.19
N ILE A 70 -10.20 -16.89 1.24
CA ILE A 70 -11.34 -17.82 1.09
C ILE A 70 -12.54 -17.18 0.37
N ASP A 71 -12.64 -15.84 0.45
CA ASP A 71 -13.70 -15.05 -0.18
C ASP A 71 -13.36 -14.62 -1.62
N GLY A 72 -12.23 -15.07 -2.17
CA GLY A 72 -11.87 -14.85 -3.58
C GLY A 72 -11.11 -13.54 -3.87
N TRP A 73 -10.68 -12.81 -2.84
CA TRP A 73 -9.97 -11.53 -3.01
C TRP A 73 -8.45 -11.71 -2.92
N PRO A 74 -7.66 -10.96 -3.72
CA PRO A 74 -6.22 -10.89 -3.51
C PRO A 74 -5.87 -10.46 -2.09
N ALA A 75 -4.90 -11.14 -1.48
CA ALA A 75 -4.38 -10.76 -0.17
C ALA A 75 -3.86 -9.32 -0.21
N TYR A 76 -4.05 -8.59 0.89
CA TYR A 76 -3.63 -7.20 1.06
C TYR A 76 -4.31 -6.15 0.15
N ALA A 77 -5.19 -6.55 -0.78
CA ALA A 77 -5.94 -5.59 -1.59
C ALA A 77 -6.80 -4.67 -0.70
N GLY A 78 -6.75 -3.37 -0.98
CA GLY A 78 -7.43 -2.34 -0.20
C GLY A 78 -6.69 -1.88 1.05
N MET A 79 -5.52 -2.42 1.38
CA MET A 79 -4.74 -1.95 2.52
C MET A 79 -4.01 -0.63 2.22
N LYS A 80 -3.80 0.20 3.24
CA LYS A 80 -2.87 1.34 3.15
C LYS A 80 -1.49 0.79 2.78
N ALA A 81 -0.85 1.40 1.81
CA ALA A 81 0.41 0.95 1.27
C ALA A 81 1.34 2.11 0.97
N ARG A 82 2.62 1.79 0.87
CA ARG A 82 3.66 2.70 0.42
C ARG A 82 4.62 1.98 -0.50
N MET A 83 5.15 2.69 -1.47
CA MET A 83 6.18 2.14 -2.35
C MET A 83 7.38 3.06 -2.48
N LYS A 84 8.54 2.46 -2.74
CA LYS A 84 9.77 3.18 -3.02
C LYS A 84 10.47 2.54 -4.22
N PRO A 85 10.87 3.32 -5.23
CA PRO A 85 11.66 2.81 -6.34
C PRO A 85 12.95 2.19 -5.78
N VAL A 86 13.30 1.00 -6.27
CA VAL A 86 14.66 0.49 -6.05
C VAL A 86 15.58 1.42 -6.82
N LYS A 87 16.46 2.15 -6.12
CA LYS A 87 17.48 2.95 -6.79
C LYS A 87 18.27 2.03 -7.72
N ALA A 88 18.40 2.42 -8.98
CA ALA A 88 19.30 1.78 -9.94
C ALA A 88 20.75 1.86 -9.45
#